data_AF-A0A1M3P5U3-F1
#
_entry.id   AF-A0A1M3P5U3-F1
#
_cell.length_a   1.000
_cell.length_b   1.000
_cell.length_c   1.000
_cell.angle_alpha   90.00
_cell.angle_beta   90.00
_cell.angle_gamma   90.00
#
_symmetry.space_group_name_H-M   'P 1'
#
loop_
_entity.id
_entity.type
_entity.pdbx_description
1 polymer ?
#
loop_
_entity_poly.entity_id
_entity_poly.type
_entity_poly.pdbx_seq_one_letter_code
_entity_poly.pdbx_strand_id
1 'polypeptide(L)'
;MLTLGSDEWVHRAADDLKNQKLNQSDGTWISYDALLAKVGPAYADQVTPEALAALGDQCQQALDRLKAEIAAAAPDLILIVGDDQSELFGPENMPVLSVYYGEEVVTHDRWGDDSYPDWARRMGRAYAMDAVYSFPGAPAFALELIEGLVERGIDVSTAARVDDRACSATRRTCSRPRRWTM
;
A
#
# COMPACT_ATOMS: atom_id res chain seq x y z
N MET A 1 -7.47 -3.49 -2.57
CA MET A 1 -7.46 -3.39 -4.05
C MET A 1 -8.66 -2.59 -4.53
N LEU A 2 -8.86 -1.41 -3.94
CA LEU A 2 -10.07 -0.60 -4.14
C LEU A 2 -9.91 0.42 -5.27
N THR A 3 -8.78 0.35 -5.98
CA THR A 3 -8.44 1.20 -7.13
C THR A 3 -8.80 0.56 -8.47
N LEU A 4 -9.24 -0.70 -8.46
CA LEU A 4 -9.68 -1.47 -9.62
C LEU A 4 -11.20 -1.65 -9.58
N GLY A 5 -11.84 -1.60 -10.75
CA GLY A 5 -13.23 -2.02 -10.89
C GLY A 5 -13.39 -3.50 -10.54
N SER A 6 -14.56 -3.90 -10.04
CA SER A 6 -14.82 -5.29 -9.64
C SER A 6 -14.66 -6.28 -10.80
N ASP A 7 -14.89 -5.83 -12.03
CA ASP A 7 -14.67 -6.56 -13.28
C ASP A 7 -13.18 -6.83 -13.55
N GLU A 8 -12.27 -5.97 -13.07
CA GLU A 8 -10.83 -6.11 -13.21
C GLU A 8 -10.21 -7.04 -12.14
N TRP A 9 -10.97 -7.44 -11.11
CA TRP A 9 -10.45 -8.31 -10.03
C TRP A 9 -10.06 -9.71 -10.53
N VAL A 10 -10.61 -10.14 -11.66
CA VAL A 10 -10.24 -11.39 -12.34
C VAL A 10 -8.74 -11.45 -12.68
N HIS A 11 -8.10 -10.30 -12.96
CA HIS A 11 -6.67 -10.26 -13.25
C HIS A 11 -5.84 -10.73 -12.05
N ARG A 12 -6.34 -10.48 -10.84
CA ARG A 12 -5.66 -10.77 -9.58
C ARG A 12 -6.00 -12.18 -9.12
N ALA A 13 -7.25 -12.61 -9.34
CA ALA A 13 -7.62 -14.02 -9.22
C ALA A 13 -6.76 -14.92 -10.13
N ALA A 14 -6.42 -14.48 -11.34
CA ALA A 14 -5.57 -15.25 -12.25
C ALA A 14 -4.14 -15.49 -11.72
N ASP A 15 -3.63 -14.62 -10.86
CA ASP A 15 -2.36 -14.82 -10.17
C ASP A 15 -2.51 -15.82 -9.02
N ASP A 16 -3.58 -15.71 -8.23
CA ASP A 16 -3.89 -16.64 -7.15
C ASP A 16 -4.08 -18.07 -7.64
N LEU A 17 -4.77 -18.27 -8.77
CA LEU A 17 -4.96 -19.57 -9.40
C LEU A 17 -3.64 -20.27 -9.76
N LYS A 18 -2.57 -19.52 -10.01
CA LYS A 18 -1.25 -20.05 -10.36
C LYS A 18 -0.35 -20.21 -9.14
N ASN A 19 -0.76 -19.69 -7.98
CA ASN A 19 0.09 -19.56 -6.81
C ASN A 19 0.42 -20.95 -6.22
N GLN A 20 1.71 -21.23 -6.11
CA GLN A 20 2.24 -22.47 -5.56
C GLN A 20 2.62 -22.36 -4.07
N LYS A 21 2.50 -21.16 -3.49
CA LYS A 21 2.96 -20.81 -2.14
C LYS A 21 1.95 -19.88 -1.47
N LEU A 22 0.72 -20.36 -1.27
CA LEU A 22 -0.25 -19.73 -0.38
C LEU A 22 0.15 -20.04 1.08
N ASN A 23 0.17 -19.01 1.94
CA ASN A 23 0.53 -19.17 3.34
C ASN A 23 -0.67 -19.66 4.15
N GLN A 24 -0.52 -20.78 4.86
CA GLN A 24 -1.52 -21.27 5.81
C GLN A 24 -1.30 -20.64 7.19
N SER A 25 -2.32 -20.68 8.05
CA SER A 25 -2.24 -20.11 9.41
C SER A 25 -1.19 -20.78 10.31
N ASP A 26 -0.73 -21.98 9.95
CA ASP A 26 0.36 -22.70 10.62
C ASP A 26 1.75 -22.36 10.04
N GLY A 27 1.84 -21.42 9.09
CA GLY A 27 3.06 -21.00 8.42
C GLY A 27 3.54 -21.94 7.31
N THR A 28 2.80 -23.00 7.01
CA THR A 28 3.13 -23.91 5.90
C THR A 28 2.61 -23.37 4.56
N TRP A 29 3.28 -23.77 3.48
CA TRP A 29 2.91 -23.36 2.13
C TRP A 29 2.05 -24.42 1.43
N ILE A 30 1.04 -23.99 0.69
CA ILE A 30 0.17 -24.87 -0.13
C ILE A 30 -0.06 -24.25 -1.52
N SER A 31 -0.20 -25.07 -2.56
CA SER A 31 -0.64 -24.57 -3.87
C SER A 31 -2.14 -24.30 -3.90
N TYR A 32 -2.58 -23.46 -4.82
CA TYR A 32 -4.01 -23.20 -5.02
C TYR A 32 -4.79 -24.50 -5.28
N ASP A 33 -4.32 -25.36 -6.19
CA ASP A 33 -4.99 -26.62 -6.51
C ASP A 33 -5.12 -27.56 -5.31
N ALA A 34 -4.07 -27.66 -4.49
CA ALA A 34 -4.09 -28.48 -3.28
C ALA A 34 -5.02 -27.90 -2.22
N LEU A 35 -5.08 -26.57 -2.09
CA LEU A 35 -6.03 -25.89 -1.20
C LEU A 35 -7.47 -26.14 -1.66
N LEU A 36 -7.74 -25.96 -2.95
CA LEU A 36 -9.07 -26.20 -3.54
C LEU A 36 -9.50 -27.66 -3.34
N ALA A 37 -8.61 -28.63 -3.53
CA ALA A 37 -8.89 -30.04 -3.26
C ALA A 37 -9.19 -30.31 -1.77
N LYS A 38 -8.54 -29.58 -0.86
CA LYS A 38 -8.68 -29.73 0.59
C LYS A 38 -9.99 -29.14 1.12
N VAL A 39 -10.40 -27.97 0.65
CA VAL A 39 -11.54 -27.22 1.22
C VAL A 39 -12.73 -27.08 0.29
N GLY A 40 -12.59 -27.46 -0.99
CA GLY A 40 -13.59 -27.25 -2.02
C GLY A 40 -13.79 -25.77 -2.37
N PRO A 41 -14.72 -25.46 -3.29
CA PRO A 41 -15.01 -24.09 -3.70
C PRO A 41 -15.93 -23.39 -2.69
N ALA A 42 -15.50 -23.30 -1.42
CA ALA A 42 -16.33 -22.90 -0.28
C ALA A 42 -17.02 -21.52 -0.40
N TYR A 43 -16.49 -20.64 -1.27
CA TYR A 43 -16.98 -19.28 -1.47
C TYR A 43 -17.54 -19.02 -2.87
N ALA A 44 -17.79 -20.06 -3.69
CA ALA A 44 -18.25 -19.88 -5.07
C ALA A 44 -19.50 -18.99 -5.18
N ASP A 45 -20.46 -19.17 -4.27
CA ASP A 45 -21.71 -18.39 -4.25
C ASP A 45 -21.52 -16.94 -3.76
N GLN A 46 -20.37 -16.61 -3.18
CA GLN A 46 -20.02 -15.27 -2.69
C GLN A 46 -19.10 -14.51 -3.65
N VAL A 47 -18.47 -15.22 -4.60
CA VAL A 47 -17.51 -14.66 -5.58
C VAL A 47 -18.15 -14.67 -6.97
N THR A 48 -19.43 -14.29 -7.06
CA THR A 48 -20.11 -14.07 -8.35
C THR A 48 -19.85 -12.64 -8.85
N PRO A 49 -19.94 -12.37 -10.16
CA PRO A 49 -19.78 -11.01 -10.69
C PRO A 49 -20.69 -9.99 -10.01
N GLU A 50 -21.95 -10.34 -9.73
CA GLU A 50 -22.93 -9.48 -9.08
C GLU A 50 -22.56 -9.21 -7.61
N ALA A 51 -22.12 -10.24 -6.89
CA ALA A 51 -21.67 -10.10 -5.51
C ALA A 51 -20.41 -9.23 -5.41
N LEU A 52 -19.45 -9.42 -6.31
CA LEU A 52 -18.23 -8.61 -6.37
C LEU A 52 -18.51 -7.16 -6.76
N ALA A 53 -19.45 -6.91 -7.67
CA ALA A 53 -19.87 -5.56 -8.02
C ALA A 53 -20.53 -4.86 -6.82
N ALA A 54 -21.45 -5.53 -6.13
CA ALA A 54 -22.10 -4.99 -4.93
C ALA A 54 -21.08 -4.70 -3.80
N LEU A 55 -20.09 -5.57 -3.61
CA LEU A 55 -18.98 -5.33 -2.66
C LEU A 55 -18.11 -4.15 -3.09
N GLY A 56 -17.79 -4.06 -4.38
CA GLY A 56 -17.06 -2.93 -4.96
C GLY A 56 -17.74 -1.59 -4.68
N ASP A 57 -19.04 -1.51 -4.95
CA ASP A 57 -19.85 -0.31 -4.72
C ASP A 57 -19.88 0.06 -3.24
N GLN A 58 -20.05 -0.92 -2.34
CA GLN A 58 -20.01 -0.67 -0.89
C GLN A 58 -18.66 -0.10 -0.44
N CYS A 59 -17.55 -0.64 -0.96
CA CYS A 59 -16.22 -0.13 -0.66
C CYS A 59 -16.03 1.30 -1.18
N GLN A 60 -16.48 1.61 -2.40
CA GLN A 60 -16.40 2.98 -2.95
C GLN A 60 -17.23 3.96 -2.12
N GLN A 61 -18.45 3.60 -1.74
CA GLN A 61 -19.30 4.44 -0.87
C GLN A 61 -18.64 4.71 0.49
N ALA A 62 -17.96 3.72 1.07
CA ALA A 62 -17.22 3.91 2.31
C ALA A 62 -16.02 4.85 2.13
N LEU A 63 -15.30 4.77 1.01
CA LEU A 63 -14.21 5.68 0.68
C LEU A 63 -14.70 7.11 0.43
N ASP A 64 -15.84 7.28 -0.27
CA ASP A 64 -16.47 8.58 -0.48
C ASP A 64 -16.88 9.22 0.84
N ARG A 65 -17.44 8.42 1.75
CA ARG A 65 -17.76 8.88 3.11
C ARG A 65 -16.51 9.31 3.86
N LEU A 66 -15.45 8.49 3.87
CA LEU A 66 -14.19 8.84 4.53
C LEU A 66 -13.60 10.14 3.97
N LYS A 67 -13.61 10.31 2.64
CA LYS A 67 -13.19 11.54 1.98
C LYS A 67 -14.00 12.74 2.44
N ALA A 68 -15.32 12.62 2.52
CA ALA A 68 -16.20 13.69 2.99
C ALA A 68 -15.95 14.03 4.47
N GLU A 69 -15.75 13.02 5.31
CA GLU A 69 -15.44 13.21 6.74
C GLU A 69 -14.09 13.90 6.94
N ILE A 70 -13.05 13.51 6.21
CA ILE A 70 -11.73 14.18 6.24
C ILE A 70 -11.86 15.64 5.76
N ALA A 71 -12.57 15.87 4.65
CA ALA A 71 -12.76 17.22 4.12
C ALA A 71 -13.55 18.12 5.09
N ALA A 72 -14.57 17.58 5.75
CA ALA A 72 -15.36 18.30 6.75
C ALA A 72 -14.58 18.57 8.04
N ALA A 73 -13.75 17.63 8.47
CA ALA A 73 -12.88 17.79 9.64
C ALA A 73 -11.74 18.80 9.39
N ALA A 74 -11.34 18.98 8.13
CA ALA A 74 -10.28 19.89 7.70
C ALA A 74 -9.02 19.82 8.60
N PRO A 75 -8.43 18.62 8.78
CA PRO A 75 -7.32 18.45 9.72
C PRO A 75 -6.07 19.17 9.24
N ASP A 76 -5.33 19.77 10.18
CA ASP A 76 -3.99 20.31 9.91
C ASP A 76 -2.96 19.20 9.64
N LEU A 77 -3.20 17.99 10.17
CA LEU A 77 -2.32 16.83 10.08
C LEU A 77 -3.12 15.53 10.05
N ILE A 78 -2.68 14.58 9.22
CA ILE A 78 -3.18 13.20 9.21
C ILE A 78 -2.02 12.27 9.56
N LEU A 79 -2.14 11.55 10.68
CA LEU A 79 -1.21 10.51 11.06
C LEU A 79 -1.63 9.18 10.42
N ILE A 80 -0.81 8.65 9.52
CA ILE A 80 -1.04 7.37 8.86
C ILE A 80 -0.26 6.29 9.62
N VAL A 81 -0.98 5.28 10.12
CA VAL A 81 -0.38 4.10 10.76
C VAL A 81 -0.63 2.91 9.85
N GLY A 82 0.44 2.25 9.41
CA GLY A 82 0.38 1.15 8.46
C GLY A 82 1.52 0.17 8.66
N ASP A 83 1.39 -0.98 8.02
CA ASP A 83 2.42 -2.00 7.92
C ASP A 83 3.29 -1.73 6.69
N ASP A 84 4.61 -1.89 6.83
CA ASP A 84 5.61 -1.64 5.79
C ASP A 84 5.56 -2.63 4.62
N GLN A 85 4.89 -3.79 4.78
CA GLN A 85 4.81 -4.86 3.78
C GLN A 85 6.19 -5.35 3.29
N SER A 86 7.24 -5.23 4.13
CA SER A 86 8.64 -5.54 3.78
C SER A 86 9.18 -4.73 2.60
N GLU A 87 8.70 -3.50 2.43
CA GLU A 87 9.14 -2.60 1.36
C GLU A 87 10.37 -1.78 1.78
N LEU A 88 10.40 -1.27 3.01
CA LEU A 88 11.47 -0.42 3.52
C LEU A 88 12.35 -1.14 4.54
N PHE A 89 11.76 -1.98 5.38
CA PHE A 89 12.42 -2.68 6.47
C PHE A 89 12.57 -4.17 6.15
N GLY A 90 13.81 -4.62 5.96
CA GLY A 90 14.14 -6.03 5.78
C GLY A 90 14.46 -6.75 7.09
N PRO A 91 14.69 -8.08 7.06
CA PRO A 91 15.06 -8.87 8.24
C PRO A 91 16.32 -8.37 8.97
N GLU A 92 17.18 -7.64 8.27
CA GLU A 92 18.37 -6.99 8.82
C GLU A 92 18.05 -5.87 9.82
N ASN A 93 16.87 -5.25 9.70
CA ASN A 93 16.42 -4.17 10.56
C ASN A 93 14.90 -4.03 10.48
N MET A 94 14.19 -4.81 11.29
CA MET A 94 12.73 -4.87 11.31
C MET A 94 12.19 -4.31 12.64
N PRO A 95 11.92 -3.00 12.72
CA PRO A 95 11.43 -2.38 13.95
C PRO A 95 9.98 -2.76 14.22
N VAL A 96 9.61 -2.85 15.51
CA VAL A 96 8.20 -3.03 15.93
C VAL A 96 7.37 -1.79 15.62
N LEU A 97 7.98 -0.61 15.81
CA LEU A 97 7.41 0.69 15.49
C LEU A 97 8.49 1.58 14.91
N SER A 98 8.19 2.23 13.79
CA SER A 98 9.04 3.26 13.20
C SER A 98 8.24 4.52 12.91
N VAL A 99 8.78 5.68 13.29
CA VAL A 99 8.19 6.98 12.96
C VAL A 99 9.02 7.66 11.88
N TYR A 100 8.36 8.00 10.78
CA TYR A 100 8.96 8.79 9.70
C TYR A 100 8.84 10.28 10.03
N TYR A 101 9.97 11.00 9.99
CA TYR A 101 10.03 12.44 10.32
C TYR A 101 10.67 13.29 9.20
N GLY A 102 10.67 12.80 7.96
CA GLY A 102 11.14 13.58 6.82
C GLY A 102 10.19 14.72 6.43
N GLU A 103 10.73 15.71 5.71
CA GLU A 103 9.96 16.86 5.19
C GLU A 103 8.98 16.46 4.08
N GLU A 104 9.26 15.37 3.37
CA GLU A 104 8.47 14.90 2.23
C GLU A 104 8.39 13.38 2.20
N VAL A 105 7.20 12.82 1.99
CA VAL A 105 7.00 11.41 1.66
C VAL A 105 7.01 11.29 0.14
N VAL A 106 7.96 10.52 -0.39
CA VAL A 106 8.17 10.36 -1.83
C VAL A 106 7.75 8.96 -2.27
N THR A 107 6.86 8.87 -3.25
CA THR A 107 6.47 7.59 -3.87
C THR A 107 7.46 7.17 -4.93
N HIS A 108 7.49 5.88 -5.25
CA HIS A 108 8.31 5.35 -6.33
C HIS A 108 7.47 5.09 -7.59
N ASP A 109 8.06 5.30 -8.76
CA ASP A 109 7.46 4.89 -10.03
C ASP A 109 7.58 3.38 -10.17
N ARG A 110 6.46 2.67 -9.98
CA ARG A 110 6.36 1.22 -10.11
C ARG A 110 5.66 0.78 -11.38
N TRP A 111 4.71 1.59 -11.84
CA TRP A 111 3.74 1.25 -12.88
C TRP A 111 3.64 2.32 -13.99
N GLY A 112 4.57 3.27 -14.06
CA GLY A 112 4.63 4.30 -15.09
C GLY A 112 5.14 3.81 -16.45
N ASP A 113 5.76 2.62 -16.49
CA ASP A 113 6.25 2.02 -17.73
C ASP A 113 5.09 1.58 -18.65
N ASP A 114 5.17 1.95 -19.93
CA ASP A 114 4.13 1.67 -20.93
C ASP A 114 4.02 0.17 -21.31
N SER A 115 4.97 -0.67 -20.86
CA SER A 115 4.89 -2.13 -21.01
C SER A 115 3.85 -2.78 -20.08
N TYR A 116 3.40 -2.08 -19.04
CA TYR A 116 2.33 -2.59 -18.17
C TYR A 116 0.97 -2.55 -18.86
N PRO A 117 0.10 -3.56 -18.62
CA PRO A 117 -1.26 -3.53 -19.12
C PRO A 117 -2.04 -2.34 -18.53
N ASP A 118 -3.04 -1.85 -19.27
CA ASP A 118 -3.77 -0.61 -18.92
C ASP A 118 -4.42 -0.64 -17.53
N TRP A 119 -4.93 -1.80 -17.09
CA TRP A 119 -5.51 -1.97 -15.75
C TRP A 119 -4.45 -1.73 -14.66
N ALA A 120 -3.21 -2.20 -14.87
CA ALA A 120 -2.12 -2.02 -13.91
C ALA A 120 -1.64 -0.57 -13.87
N ARG A 121 -1.58 0.11 -15.03
CA ARG A 121 -1.25 1.54 -15.10
C ARG A 121 -2.32 2.40 -14.43
N ARG A 122 -3.61 2.02 -14.55
CA ARG A 122 -4.72 2.69 -13.85
C ARG A 122 -4.61 2.54 -12.34
N MET A 123 -4.31 1.32 -11.87
CA MET A 123 -4.02 1.07 -10.46
C MET A 123 -2.83 1.92 -9.99
N GLY A 124 -1.75 2.00 -10.78
CA GLY A 124 -0.58 2.81 -10.47
C GLY A 124 -0.88 4.29 -10.31
N ARG A 125 -1.69 4.87 -11.22
CA ARG A 125 -2.19 6.25 -11.10
C ARG A 125 -2.95 6.48 -9.81
N ALA A 126 -3.83 5.56 -9.45
CA ALA A 126 -4.65 5.68 -8.25
C ALA A 126 -3.83 5.58 -6.94
N TYR A 127 -2.66 4.95 -6.98
CA TYR A 127 -1.72 4.91 -5.85
C TYR A 127 -0.66 6.01 -5.90
N ALA A 128 -0.70 6.92 -6.87
CA ALA A 128 0.38 7.89 -7.12
C ALA A 128 1.75 7.20 -7.30
N MET A 129 1.78 6.14 -8.11
CA MET A 129 2.95 5.30 -8.40
C MET A 129 3.12 5.02 -9.90
N ASP A 130 2.46 5.81 -10.75
CA ASP A 130 2.72 5.93 -12.19
C ASP A 130 3.80 6.98 -12.52
N ALA A 131 4.26 7.71 -11.50
CA ALA A 131 5.40 8.61 -11.53
C ALA A 131 5.91 8.76 -10.08
N VAL A 132 7.01 9.49 -9.91
CA VAL A 132 7.50 9.89 -8.58
C VAL A 132 6.69 11.10 -8.11
N TYR A 133 5.92 10.94 -7.04
CA TYR A 133 5.18 12.03 -6.39
C TYR A 133 5.78 12.35 -5.03
N SER A 134 5.63 13.60 -4.59
CA SER A 134 6.02 14.06 -3.26
C SER A 134 4.81 14.64 -2.52
N PHE A 135 4.64 14.19 -1.27
CA PHE A 135 3.62 14.62 -0.32
C PHE A 135 4.30 15.28 0.89
N PRO A 136 3.76 16.38 1.43
CA PRO A 136 4.37 17.04 2.58
C PRO A 136 4.36 16.15 3.82
N GLY A 137 5.50 16.04 4.47
CA GLY A 137 5.64 15.49 5.82
C GLY A 137 5.40 16.54 6.90
N ALA A 138 5.42 16.10 8.15
CA ALA A 138 5.25 16.95 9.33
C ALA A 138 6.38 16.72 10.35
N PRO A 139 7.64 17.08 9.99
CA PRO A 139 8.83 16.72 10.77
C PRO A 139 8.77 17.23 12.21
N ALA A 140 8.30 18.46 12.44
CA ALA A 140 8.20 19.04 13.79
C ALA A 140 7.28 18.21 14.69
N PHE A 141 6.06 17.90 14.23
CA PHE A 141 5.11 17.08 14.98
C PHE A 141 5.63 15.64 15.16
N ALA A 142 6.26 15.05 14.14
CA ALA A 142 6.82 13.71 14.23
C ALA A 142 7.92 13.62 15.29
N LEU A 143 8.78 14.64 15.40
CA LEU A 143 9.82 14.71 16.44
C LEU A 143 9.21 14.85 17.85
N GLU A 144 8.20 15.71 18.03
CA GLU A 144 7.47 15.82 19.30
C GLU A 144 6.80 14.48 19.70
N LEU A 145 6.24 13.77 18.73
CA LEU A 145 5.68 12.43 18.94
C LEU A 145 6.76 11.43 19.38
N ILE A 146 7.91 11.41 18.72
CA ILE A 146 9.04 10.54 19.07
C ILE A 146 9.50 10.81 20.51
N GLU A 147 9.73 12.08 20.86
CA GLU A 147 10.10 12.48 22.22
C GLU A 147 9.06 12.01 23.24
N GLY A 148 7.78 12.25 22.97
CA GLY A 148 6.69 11.84 23.84
C GLY A 148 6.56 10.32 24.01
N LEU A 149 6.85 9.54 22.97
CA LEU A 149 6.88 8.07 23.04
C LEU A 149 8.02 7.58 23.94
N VAL A 150 9.23 8.13 23.74
CA VAL A 150 10.42 7.77 24.54
C VAL A 150 10.21 8.12 26.01
N GLU A 151 9.68 9.31 26.33
CA GLU A 151 9.37 9.72 27.71
C GLU A 151 8.39 8.76 28.40
N ARG A 152 7.51 8.10 27.65
CA ARG A 152 6.54 7.12 28.14
C ARG A 152 7.09 5.70 28.20
N GLY A 153 8.38 5.52 27.93
CA GLY A 153 9.05 4.22 27.93
C GLY A 153 8.71 3.35 26.73
N ILE A 154 8.30 3.96 25.61
CA ILE A 154 8.08 3.25 24.34
C ILE A 154 9.34 3.41 23.49
N ASP A 155 10.04 2.31 23.29
CA ASP A 155 11.18 2.25 22.38
C ASP A 155 10.69 2.37 20.94
N VAL A 156 11.16 3.40 20.23
CA VAL A 156 10.73 3.72 18.87
C VAL A 156 11.93 3.81 17.94
N SER A 157 11.81 3.23 16.75
CA SER A 157 12.75 3.48 15.66
C SER A 157 12.34 4.70 14.86
N THR A 158 13.29 5.35 14.20
CA THR A 158 13.01 6.59 13.46
C THR A 158 13.62 6.53 12.08
N ALA A 159 12.94 7.09 11.09
CA ALA A 159 13.46 7.26 9.74
C ALA A 159 13.33 8.71 9.27
N ALA A 160 14.45 9.36 8.97
CA ALA A 160 14.47 10.72 8.42
C ALA A 160 14.23 10.73 6.90
N ARG A 161 14.54 9.61 6.25
CA ARG A 161 14.62 9.49 4.80
C ARG A 161 14.43 8.04 4.40
N VAL A 162 13.81 7.85 3.23
CA VAL A 162 13.76 6.58 2.53
C VAL A 162 14.58 6.75 1.27
N ASP A 163 15.66 5.98 1.15
CA ASP A 163 16.48 6.00 -0.07
C ASP A 163 15.83 5.15 -1.15
N ASP A 164 15.71 5.72 -2.35
CA ASP A 164 15.33 4.94 -3.51
C ASP A 164 16.48 3.97 -3.88
N ARG A 165 16.23 2.67 -3.69
CA ARG A 165 17.18 1.60 -4.03
C ARG A 165 17.51 1.60 -5.53
N ALA A 166 16.60 2.02 -6.41
CA ALA A 166 16.84 2.05 -7.86
C ALA A 166 17.76 3.20 -8.26
N CYS A 167 17.64 4.34 -7.59
CA CYS A 167 18.42 5.54 -7.87
C CYS A 167 19.85 5.47 -7.29
N SER A 168 20.01 4.85 -6.12
CA SER A 168 21.32 4.63 -5.49
C SER A 168 22.20 3.62 -6.24
N ALA A 169 21.60 2.63 -6.91
CA ALA A 169 22.33 1.60 -7.65
C ALA A 169 22.82 2.02 -9.04
N THR A 170 22.19 3.01 -9.70
CA THR A 170 22.39 3.23 -11.15
C THR A 170 23.03 4.56 -11.57
N ARG A 171 23.30 5.51 -10.65
CA ARG A 171 23.74 6.90 -11.01
C ARG A 171 22.93 7.50 -12.19
N ARG A 172 21.68 7.09 -12.36
CA ARG A 172 20.77 7.77 -13.28
C ARG A 172 20.24 9.00 -12.56
N THR A 173 20.02 10.08 -13.31
CA THR A 173 19.30 11.25 -12.80
C THR A 173 17.93 10.77 -12.29
N CYS A 174 17.74 10.74 -10.98
CA CYS A 174 16.42 10.57 -10.37
C CYS A 174 15.48 11.59 -11.03
N SER A 175 14.37 11.12 -11.56
CA SER A 175 13.29 12.00 -11.99
C SER A 175 12.90 12.88 -10.80
N ARG A 176 12.85 14.20 -11.03
CA ARG A 176 12.44 15.15 -9.99
C ARG A 176 11.01 14.80 -9.56
N PRO A 177 10.73 14.65 -8.24
CA PRO A 177 9.39 14.36 -7.76
C PRO A 177 8.41 15.42 -8.26
N ARG A 178 7.25 14.98 -8.73
CA ARG A 178 6.13 15.88 -9.02
C ARG A 178 5.44 16.19 -7.71
N ARG A 179 5.23 17.47 -7.41
CA ARG A 179 4.40 17.85 -6.27
C ARG A 179 2.97 17.40 -6.56
N TRP A 180 2.39 16.60 -5.67
CA TRP A 180 1.00 16.20 -5.84
C TRP A 180 0.09 17.41 -5.61
N THR A 181 -0.81 17.68 -6.56
CA THR A 181 -1.82 18.73 -6.47
C THR A 181 -3.19 18.06 -6.48
N MET A 182 -4.00 18.31 -5.44
CA MET A 182 -5.40 17.86 -5.35
C MET A 182 -6.23 18.33 -6.55
#